data_AF-A0A821DR68-F1
#
_entry.id   AF-A0A821DR68-F1
#
_cell.length_a   1.000
_cell.length_b   1.000
_cell.length_c   1.000
_cell.angle_alpha   90.00
_cell.angle_beta   90.00
_cell.angle_gamma   90.00
#
_symmetry.space_group_name_H-M   'P 1'
#
loop_
_entity.id
_entity.type
_entity.pdbx_description
1 polymer ?
#
loop_
_entity_poly.entity_id
_entity_poly.type
_entity_poly.pdbx_seq_one_letter_code
_entity_poly.pdbx_strand_id
1 'polypeptide(L)'
;SNLLNLSDGLLGDAMHQQIICTFNCDVKSIDTALLRDGRLAIEHKFDTLSVVDARRLCVELAIPGNGDDIHEPTSLAEIYGRKSAAFVTSSNDPDNEQATSKT
;
A
#
# COMPACT_ATOMS: atom_id res chain seq x y z
N SER A 1 13.53 -17.47 -11.33
CA SER A 1 14.67 -18.32 -10.93
C SER A 1 15.68 -17.65 -9.98
N ASN A 2 15.99 -16.35 -10.09
CA ASN A 2 17.04 -15.73 -9.23
C ASN A 2 16.68 -15.64 -7.74
N LEU A 3 15.41 -15.38 -7.38
CA LEU A 3 14.98 -15.34 -5.97
C LEU A 3 14.98 -16.73 -5.32
N LEU A 4 14.56 -17.75 -6.08
CA LEU A 4 14.56 -19.14 -5.63
C LEU A 4 15.97 -19.64 -5.31
N ASN A 5 16.93 -19.33 -6.18
CA ASN A 5 18.34 -19.71 -5.99
C ASN A 5 19.02 -18.95 -4.83
N LEU A 6 18.46 -17.81 -4.42
CA LEU A 6 18.96 -17.06 -3.26
C LEU A 6 18.40 -17.63 -1.94
N SER A 7 17.15 -18.07 -1.95
CA SER A 7 16.50 -18.70 -0.79
C SER A 7 16.87 -20.17 -0.61
N ASP A 8 17.17 -20.89 -1.69
CA ASP A 8 17.61 -22.29 -1.64
C ASP A 8 19.13 -22.41 -1.57
N GLY A 9 19.63 -22.92 -0.46
CA GLY A 9 20.99 -23.42 -0.35
C GLY A 9 21.70 -23.02 0.94
N LEU A 10 23.00 -23.35 1.00
CA LEU A 10 23.87 -23.12 2.14
C LEU A 10 23.83 -21.67 2.67
N LEU A 11 23.50 -20.69 1.82
CA LEU A 11 23.40 -19.27 2.19
C LEU A 11 22.08 -18.93 2.91
N GLY A 12 20.95 -19.54 2.53
CA GLY A 12 19.67 -19.39 3.22
C GLY A 12 19.64 -20.08 4.59
N ASP A 13 20.34 -21.21 4.73
CA ASP A 13 20.51 -21.91 6.02
C ASP A 13 21.59 -21.26 6.91
N ALA A 14 22.64 -20.67 6.34
CA ALA A 14 23.71 -20.02 7.12
C ALA A 14 23.35 -18.60 7.57
N MET A 15 22.58 -17.86 6.77
CA MET A 15 22.06 -16.56 7.13
C MET A 15 20.74 -16.78 7.86
N HIS A 16 20.65 -16.45 9.16
CA HIS A 16 19.38 -16.44 9.91
C HIS A 16 18.45 -15.30 9.44
N GLN A 17 18.41 -15.03 8.13
CA GLN A 17 17.82 -13.85 7.53
C GLN A 17 16.39 -14.16 7.11
N GLN A 18 15.44 -13.46 7.72
CA GLN A 18 14.04 -13.51 7.32
C GLN A 18 13.85 -12.66 6.05
N ILE A 19 13.35 -13.27 4.99
CA ILE A 19 12.99 -12.57 3.74
C ILE A 19 11.52 -12.17 3.82
N ILE A 20 11.24 -10.88 3.67
CA ILE A 20 9.89 -10.35 3.54
C ILE A 20 9.68 -9.91 2.10
N CYS A 21 8.64 -10.43 1.46
CA CYS A 21 8.25 -10.08 0.10
C CYS A 21 6.80 -9.60 0.06
N THR A 22 6.55 -8.53 -0.69
CA THR A 22 5.21 -7.96 -0.91
C THR A 22 4.83 -8.15 -2.36
N PHE A 23 3.60 -8.61 -2.60
CA PHE A 23 3.09 -8.84 -3.94
C PHE A 23 1.83 -8.00 -4.16
N ASN A 24 1.71 -7.37 -5.33
CA ASN A 24 0.49 -6.69 -5.76
C ASN A 24 -0.31 -7.57 -6.74
N CYS A 25 -0.29 -8.89 -6.52
CA CYS A 25 -0.94 -9.88 -7.37
C CYS A 25 -1.51 -11.02 -6.51
N ASP A 26 -2.46 -11.77 -7.07
CA ASP A 26 -3.05 -12.93 -6.39
C ASP A 26 -1.95 -13.95 -6.08
N VAL A 27 -1.99 -14.56 -4.89
CA VAL A 27 -1.04 -15.61 -4.46
C VAL A 27 -0.93 -16.75 -5.48
N LYS A 28 -2.00 -17.04 -6.23
CA LYS A 28 -2.02 -18.05 -7.30
C LYS A 28 -1.09 -17.73 -8.47
N SER A 29 -0.74 -16.46 -8.64
CA SER A 29 0.20 -16.00 -9.66
C SER A 29 1.66 -16.04 -9.20
N ILE A 30 1.90 -16.33 -7.91
CA ILE A 30 3.23 -16.53 -7.36
C ILE A 30 3.73 -17.93 -7.75
N ASP A 31 5.04 -18.04 -7.99
CA ASP A 31 5.69 -19.33 -8.25
C ASP A 31 5.47 -20.27 -7.06
N THR A 32 4.81 -21.40 -7.30
CA THR A 32 4.47 -22.40 -6.29
C THR A 32 5.69 -22.98 -5.59
N ALA A 33 6.89 -22.86 -6.18
CA ALA A 33 8.13 -23.21 -5.52
C ALA A 33 8.40 -22.38 -4.26
N LEU A 34 7.93 -21.14 -4.18
CA LEU A 34 8.01 -20.29 -2.97
C LEU A 34 7.03 -20.73 -1.88
N LEU A 35 5.90 -21.34 -2.26
CA LEU A 35 4.84 -21.80 -1.34
C LEU A 35 5.14 -23.15 -0.69
N ARG A 36 6.26 -23.79 -1.04
CA ARG A 36 6.64 -25.09 -0.47
C ARG A 36 7.01 -24.96 1.01
N ASP A 37 6.66 -25.98 1.77
CA ASP A 37 7.03 -26.11 3.18
C ASP A 37 8.54 -25.86 3.37
N GLY A 38 8.87 -25.01 4.35
CA GLY A 38 10.24 -24.61 4.66
C GLY A 38 10.73 -23.33 3.95
N ARG A 39 9.96 -22.73 3.02
CA ARG A 39 10.33 -21.47 2.35
C ARG A 39 9.44 -20.29 2.74
N LEU A 40 8.12 -20.43 2.57
CA LEU A 40 7.17 -19.43 3.02
C LEU A 40 6.59 -19.86 4.37
N ALA A 41 7.05 -19.21 5.44
CA ALA A 41 6.60 -19.54 6.79
C ALA A 41 5.28 -18.85 7.16
N ILE A 42 5.03 -17.65 6.64
CA ILE A 42 3.86 -16.82 6.98
C ILE A 42 3.40 -16.09 5.73
N GLU A 43 2.10 -16.14 5.47
CA GLU A 43 1.42 -15.32 4.47
C GLU A 43 0.46 -14.37 5.18
N HIS A 44 0.46 -13.10 4.77
CA HIS A 44 -0.55 -12.15 5.19
C HIS A 44 -1.12 -11.40 3.98
N LYS A 45 -2.44 -11.49 3.81
CA LYS A 45 -3.16 -10.74 2.80
C LYS A 45 -3.73 -9.46 3.41
N PHE A 46 -3.30 -8.32 2.90
CA PHE A 46 -3.91 -7.03 3.22
C PHE A 46 -5.20 -6.87 2.42
N ASP A 47 -6.32 -7.27 3.04
CA ASP A 47 -7.65 -7.06 2.47
C ASP A 47 -8.19 -5.66 2.83
N THR A 48 -9.42 -5.38 2.39
CA THR A 48 -10.16 -4.20 2.82
C THR A 48 -10.33 -4.17 4.34
N LEU A 49 -10.19 -2.98 4.91
CA LEU A 49 -10.52 -2.70 6.30
C LEU A 49 -12.04 -2.60 6.44
N SER A 50 -12.55 -3.00 7.62
CA SER A 50 -13.92 -2.71 7.99
C SER A 50 -14.17 -1.19 7.98
N VAL A 51 -15.42 -0.76 7.81
CA VAL A 51 -15.78 0.67 7.86
C VAL A 51 -15.27 1.34 9.15
N VAL A 52 -15.33 0.62 10.27
CA VAL A 52 -14.89 1.11 11.58
C VAL A 52 -13.37 1.28 11.62
N ASP A 53 -12.61 0.28 11.17
CA ASP A 53 -11.14 0.34 11.18
C ASP A 53 -10.61 1.32 10.13
N ALA A 54 -11.27 1.42 8.98
CA ALA A 54 -10.95 2.38 7.93
C ALA A 54 -11.10 3.82 8.43
N ARG A 55 -12.25 4.14 9.06
CA ARG A 55 -12.49 5.45 9.69
C ARG A 55 -11.50 5.75 10.80
N ARG A 56 -11.24 4.77 11.67
CA ARG A 56 -10.23 4.89 12.72
C ARG A 56 -8.87 5.23 12.13
N LEU A 57 -8.45 4.52 11.07
CA LEU A 57 -7.20 4.81 10.38
C LEU A 57 -7.19 6.21 9.75
N CYS A 58 -8.30 6.66 9.17
CA CYS A 58 -8.41 8.03 8.64
C CYS A 58 -8.20 9.10 9.73
N VAL A 59 -8.75 8.89 10.93
CA VAL A 59 -8.53 9.76 12.09
C VAL A 59 -7.06 9.77 12.49
N GLU A 60 -6.43 8.60 12.66
CA GLU A 60 -5.01 8.47 13.03
C GLU A 60 -4.08 9.10 11.98
N LEU A 61 -4.45 9.04 10.70
CA LEU A 61 -3.69 9.63 9.59
C LEU A 61 -3.99 11.12 9.36
N ALA A 62 -4.91 11.71 10.14
CA ALA A 62 -5.40 13.08 9.99
C ALA A 62 -5.90 13.40 8.57
N ILE A 63 -6.63 12.46 7.96
CA ILE A 63 -7.25 12.66 6.64
C ILE A 63 -8.45 13.61 6.79
N PRO A 64 -8.59 14.64 5.93
CA PRO A 64 -9.73 15.56 5.98
C PRO A 64 -11.07 14.82 5.95
N GLY A 65 -11.98 15.20 6.85
CA GLY A 65 -13.28 14.53 6.99
C GLY A 65 -13.24 13.20 7.74
N ASN A 66 -12.09 12.76 8.27
CA ASN A 66 -11.95 11.63 9.18
C ASN A 66 -12.56 10.30 8.69
N GLY A 67 -12.78 10.15 7.38
CA GLY A 67 -13.42 8.98 6.78
C GLY A 67 -14.94 8.92 6.96
N ASP A 68 -15.61 10.01 7.30
CA ASP A 68 -17.08 10.05 7.50
C ASP A 68 -17.86 9.55 6.26
N ASP A 69 -17.27 9.72 5.07
CA ASP A 69 -17.76 9.28 3.77
C ASP A 69 -17.56 7.78 3.48
N ILE A 70 -16.78 7.07 4.30
CA ILE A 70 -16.54 5.63 4.15
C ILE A 70 -17.76 4.88 4.66
N HIS A 71 -18.54 4.29 3.76
CA HIS A 71 -19.74 3.51 4.09
C HIS A 71 -19.62 2.02 3.75
N GLU A 72 -18.51 1.61 3.15
CA GLU A 72 -18.20 0.24 2.75
C GLU A 72 -16.75 -0.14 3.09
N PRO A 73 -16.43 -1.44 3.18
CA PRO A 73 -15.05 -1.88 3.39
C PRO A 73 -14.09 -1.26 2.37
N THR A 74 -12.98 -0.72 2.84
CA THR A 74 -12.07 0.11 2.02
C THR A 74 -10.63 -0.38 2.16
N SER A 75 -9.88 -0.43 1.06
CA SER A 75 -8.49 -0.86 1.06
C SER A 75 -7.54 0.19 1.65
N LEU A 76 -6.38 -0.25 2.14
CA LEU A 76 -5.31 0.66 2.57
C LEU A 76 -4.89 1.60 1.44
N ALA A 77 -4.81 1.12 0.20
CA ALA A 77 -4.41 1.92 -0.95
C ALA A 77 -5.35 3.12 -1.17
N GLU A 78 -6.67 2.90 -1.09
CA GLU A 78 -7.68 3.96 -1.21
C GLU A 78 -7.55 4.98 -0.07
N ILE A 79 -7.35 4.52 1.17
CA ILE A 79 -7.19 5.40 2.35
C ILE A 79 -5.94 6.27 2.21
N TYR A 80 -4.78 5.68 1.92
CA TYR A 80 -3.53 6.43 1.77
C TYR A 80 -3.53 7.33 0.52
N GLY A 81 -4.28 6.97 -0.52
CA GLY A 81 -4.50 7.82 -1.69
C GLY A 81 -5.15 9.16 -1.34
N ARG A 82 -6.12 9.17 -0.41
CA ARG A 82 -6.80 10.40 0.06
C ARG A 82 -5.85 11.38 0.75
N LYS A 83 -4.89 10.86 1.53
CA LYS A 83 -3.85 11.67 2.19
C LYS A 83 -2.97 12.37 1.16
N SER A 84 -2.56 11.65 0.12
CA SER A 84 -1.74 12.21 -0.97
C SER A 84 -2.48 13.28 -1.76
N ALA A 85 -3.77 13.08 -2.05
CA ALA A 85 -4.58 14.08 -2.74
C ALA A 85 -4.72 15.39 -1.94
N ALA A 86 -4.89 15.30 -0.61
CA ALA A 86 -4.94 16.48 0.26
C ALA A 86 -3.65 17.32 0.23
N PHE A 87 -2.48 16.69 0.01
CA PHE A 87 -1.22 17.40 -0.13
C PHE A 87 -1.11 18.15 -1.47
N VAL A 88 -1.60 17.57 -2.57
CA VAL A 88 -1.51 18.18 -3.91
C VAL A 88 -2.37 19.43 -4.03
N THR A 89 -3.55 19.46 -3.40
CA THR A 89 -4.45 20.64 -3.44
C THR A 89 -3.86 21.86 -2.75
N SER A 90 -2.82 21.71 -1.91
CA SER A 90 -2.17 22.81 -1.20
C SER A 90 -1.08 23.54 -2.02
N SER A 91 -0.82 23.09 -3.26
CA SER A 91 0.28 23.58 -4.11
C SER A 91 -0.17 24.26 -5.41
N ASN A 92 -1.47 24.31 -5.70
CA ASN A 92 -2.01 25.05 -6.85
C ASN A 92 -2.54 26.41 -6.38
N ASP A 93 -1.66 27.40 -6.43
CA ASP A 93 -2.00 28.83 -6.30
C ASP A 93 -2.76 29.29 -7.55
N PRO A 94 -4.01 29.79 -7.46
CA PRO A 94 -4.80 30.21 -8.60
C PRO A 94 -4.53 31.65 -9.09
N ASP A 95 -3.57 32.39 -8.51
CA ASP A 95 -3.29 33.76 -8.93
C ASP A 95 -2.36 33.84 -10.16
N ASN A 96 -2.87 33.44 -11.33
CA ASN A 96 -2.39 34.01 -12.60
C ASN A 96 -3.52 34.17 -13.62
N GLU A 97 -4.53 34.98 -13.26
CA GLU A 97 -5.47 35.52 -14.23
C GLU A 97 -5.81 36.97 -13.88
N GLN A 98 -4.83 37.86 -13.97
CA GLN A 98 -5.06 39.31 -14.00
C GLN A 98 -3.90 40.07 -14.67
N ALA A 99 -3.90 40.06 -16.01
CA ALA A 99 -3.42 41.11 -16.92
C ALA A 99 -3.33 40.45 -18.31
N THR A 100 -4.28 40.66 -19.22
CA THR A 100 -4.17 41.79 -20.14
C THR A 100 -5.53 42.00 -20.84
N SER A 101 -6.16 43.14 -20.56
CA SER A 101 -7.11 43.77 -21.48
C SER A 101 -6.83 45.28 -21.44
N LYS A 102 -6.84 45.90 -22.63
CA LYS A 102 -6.51 47.30 -22.96
C LYS A 102 -4.99 47.53 -23.08
N THR A 103 -4.45 47.91 -24.23
CA THR A 103 -4.87 48.92 -25.22
C THR A 103 -4.34 48.53 -26.60
#